data_AF-U9W263-F1
#
_entry.id   AF-U9W263-F1
#
_cell.length_a   1.000
_cell.length_b   1.000
_cell.length_c   1.000
_cell.angle_alpha   90.00
_cell.angle_beta   90.00
_cell.angle_gamma   90.00
#
_symmetry.space_group_name_H-M   'P 1'
#
loop_
_entity.id
_entity.type
_entity.pdbx_description
1 polymer ?
#
loop_
_entity_poly.entity_id
_entity_poly.type
_entity_poly.pdbx_seq_one_letter_code
_entity_poly.pdbx_strand_id
1 'polypeptide(L)'
;MISIWGSRYLADLSESFTHGDPLVRVRLREAALKQGREHTAQKLHSRLIEQQCSLAAVRVKDLYSKYDASVFVETAHIAKFLSRLYLKLLEAYSDFLPVAMAPEGESWEEMENISLDTWGIPNIVKLANALRTLLLELQQQYMLPKNWQSLGFLTTQINLTNSLLLQALTPAEQALINPYFKFLEEYVAIPWQRLCLAATNYPQDSASMTIVESMLSLATKISGTVYEKWYERFPTYNSRRGTLNHPGIIHSCIRDFDMFQVYLWVCFLEGNLSFVQQELSPICIIIFHTLGIPWEMTFEGTIFLMHEILKQLEPYQKDLVRPYTQEMINIFMAMG
;
A
#
# COMPACT_ATOMS: atom_id res chain seq x y z
N MET A 1 4.81 -16.21 5.57
CA MET A 1 3.71 -15.26 5.25
C MET A 1 3.57 -14.03 6.17
N ILE A 2 3.18 -14.14 7.46
CA ILE A 2 2.93 -12.93 8.31
C ILE A 2 4.19 -12.05 8.45
N SER A 3 5.37 -12.65 8.58
CA SER A 3 6.65 -11.92 8.63
C SER A 3 6.93 -11.13 7.35
N ILE A 4 6.64 -11.71 6.19
CA ILE A 4 6.80 -11.09 4.86
C ILE A 4 5.80 -9.94 4.69
N TRP A 5 4.57 -10.11 5.18
CA TRP A 5 3.61 -9.01 5.21
C TRP A 5 4.10 -7.89 6.15
N GLY A 6 4.62 -8.29 7.33
CA GLY A 6 5.38 -7.50 8.29
C GLY A 6 6.37 -6.53 7.67
N SER A 7 7.32 -7.10 6.92
CA SER A 7 8.48 -6.38 6.38
C SER A 7 8.13 -5.31 5.34
N ARG A 8 6.88 -5.27 4.83
CA ARG A 8 6.45 -4.21 3.90
C ARG A 8 6.23 -2.87 4.57
N TYR A 9 6.05 -2.86 5.89
CA TYR A 9 5.78 -1.66 6.67
C TYR A 9 6.96 -1.31 7.58
N LEU A 10 8.18 -1.71 7.19
CA LEU A 10 9.40 -1.12 7.72
C LEU A 10 9.39 0.38 7.40
N ALA A 11 9.78 1.20 8.36
CA ALA A 11 9.98 2.62 8.10
C ALA A 11 11.23 2.79 7.24
N ASP A 12 11.10 3.55 6.15
CA ASP A 12 12.27 3.92 5.34
C ASP A 12 13.06 5.02 6.07
N LEU A 13 14.10 4.58 6.77
CA LEU A 13 14.98 5.44 7.57
C LEU A 13 16.40 5.48 6.99
N SER A 14 16.67 4.70 5.93
CA SER A 14 18.02 4.30 5.51
C SER A 14 18.82 5.36 4.76
N GLU A 15 18.21 6.38 4.16
CA GLU A 15 18.96 7.42 3.41
C GLU A 15 18.85 8.83 4.02
N SER A 16 17.68 9.20 4.54
CA SER A 16 17.43 10.56 5.07
C SER A 16 17.87 10.74 6.53
N PHE A 17 17.93 9.66 7.32
CA PHE A 17 18.20 9.72 8.78
C PHE A 17 19.59 9.17 9.16
N THR A 18 20.26 8.45 8.25
CA THR A 18 21.53 7.77 8.48
C THR A 18 22.76 8.66 8.24
N HIS A 19 22.72 9.57 7.25
CA HIS A 19 23.91 10.26 6.73
C HIS A 19 24.04 11.78 7.00
N GLY A 20 23.04 12.47 7.57
CA GLY A 20 23.00 13.95 7.50
C GLY A 20 23.27 14.75 8.78
N ASP A 21 22.62 14.43 9.90
CA ASP A 21 22.51 15.38 11.01
C ASP A 21 22.18 14.66 12.35
N PRO A 22 23.01 14.78 13.40
CA PRO A 22 22.70 14.27 14.74
C PRO A 22 21.33 14.73 15.26
N LEU A 23 20.89 15.94 14.89
CA LEU A 23 19.60 16.50 15.30
C LEU A 23 18.41 15.73 14.70
N VAL A 24 18.57 15.16 13.50
CA VAL A 24 17.54 14.36 12.84
C VAL A 24 17.32 13.05 13.60
N ARG A 25 18.39 12.40 14.08
CA ARG A 25 18.29 11.21 14.93
C ARG A 25 17.64 11.51 16.28
N VAL A 26 17.97 12.64 16.90
CA VAL A 26 17.33 13.09 18.16
C VAL A 26 15.82 13.28 17.97
N ARG A 27 15.40 14.00 16.92
CA ARG A 27 13.97 14.23 16.62
C ARG A 27 13.22 12.93 16.32
N LEU A 28 13.84 12.01 15.59
CA LEU A 28 13.27 10.69 15.33
C LEU A 28 13.08 9.89 16.62
N ARG A 29 14.08 9.92 17.51
CA ARG A 29 14.01 9.27 18.82
C ARG A 29 12.91 9.89 19.68
N GLU A 30 12.84 11.20 19.77
CA GLU A 30 11.79 11.91 20.52
C GLU A 30 10.39 11.56 20.00
N ALA A 31 10.20 11.53 18.68
CA ALA A 31 8.93 11.17 18.05
C ALA A 31 8.57 9.68 18.23
N ALA A 32 9.55 8.79 18.40
CA ALA A 32 9.33 7.35 18.59
C ALA A 32 8.87 6.99 20.02
N LEU A 33 9.20 7.83 21.01
CA LEU A 33 8.76 7.64 22.40
C LEU A 33 7.23 7.74 22.52
N LYS A 34 6.67 7.15 23.58
CA LYS A 34 5.23 7.20 23.86
C LYS A 34 4.68 8.64 23.82
N GLN A 35 5.34 9.57 24.50
CA GLN A 35 4.95 10.99 24.49
C GLN A 35 5.06 11.63 23.10
N GLY A 36 6.07 11.25 22.31
CA GLY A 36 6.22 11.70 20.93
C GLY A 36 5.07 11.20 20.03
N ARG A 37 4.72 9.91 20.14
CA ARG A 37 3.60 9.31 19.41
C ARG A 37 2.26 9.90 19.82
N GLU A 38 2.04 10.12 21.11
CA GLU A 38 0.86 10.83 21.62
C GLU A 38 0.81 12.26 21.06
N HIS A 39 1.94 12.96 21.03
CA HIS A 39 2.03 14.31 20.45
C HIS A 39 1.70 14.33 18.94
N THR A 40 2.24 13.39 18.17
CA THR A 40 1.91 13.23 16.75
C THR A 40 0.43 12.93 16.53
N ALA A 41 -0.17 12.04 17.32
CA ALA A 41 -1.60 11.75 17.25
C ALA A 41 -2.45 12.96 17.64
N GLN A 42 -2.04 13.77 18.62
CA GLN A 42 -2.71 15.00 19.01
C GLN A 42 -2.64 16.07 17.91
N LYS A 43 -1.54 16.19 17.16
CA LYS A 43 -1.47 17.04 15.97
C LYS A 43 -2.52 16.64 14.94
N LEU A 44 -2.72 15.34 14.76
CA LEU A 44 -3.74 14.76 13.90
C LEU A 44 -5.10 14.59 14.62
N HIS A 45 -5.54 15.60 15.37
CA HIS A 45 -6.80 15.56 16.11
C HIS A 45 -8.03 15.32 15.20
N SER A 46 -9.13 14.86 15.79
CA SER A 46 -10.38 14.49 15.07
C SER A 46 -10.85 15.51 14.04
N ARG A 47 -10.95 16.78 14.43
CA ARG A 47 -11.34 17.84 13.51
C ARG A 47 -10.41 17.96 12.28
N LEU A 48 -9.09 17.78 12.44
CA LEU A 48 -8.17 17.83 11.30
C LEU A 48 -8.39 16.61 10.40
N ILE A 49 -8.52 15.40 10.96
CA ILE A 49 -8.83 14.19 10.20
C ILE A 49 -10.11 14.35 9.39
N GLU A 50 -11.20 14.78 10.02
CA GLU A 50 -12.50 14.97 9.37
C GLU A 50 -12.42 15.98 8.21
N GLN A 51 -11.69 17.08 8.43
CA GLN A 51 -11.45 18.10 7.41
C GLN A 51 -10.64 17.55 6.25
N GLN A 52 -9.55 16.80 6.50
CA GLN A 52 -8.73 16.24 5.42
C GLN A 52 -9.43 15.12 4.66
N CYS A 53 -10.21 14.25 5.33
CA CYS A 53 -11.05 13.25 4.66
C CYS A 53 -12.09 13.92 3.75
N SER A 54 -12.72 14.99 4.23
CA SER A 54 -13.72 15.73 3.46
C SER A 54 -13.10 16.47 2.27
N LEU A 55 -11.92 17.08 2.46
CA LEU A 55 -11.16 17.70 1.36
C LEU A 55 -10.73 16.64 0.32
N ALA A 56 -10.29 15.47 0.76
CA ALA A 56 -9.99 14.34 -0.13
C ALA A 56 -11.24 13.93 -0.93
N ALA A 57 -12.42 13.85 -0.31
CA ALA A 57 -13.66 13.54 -1.01
C ALA A 57 -14.02 14.57 -2.09
N VAL A 58 -13.84 15.86 -1.82
CA VAL A 58 -14.03 16.91 -2.83
C VAL A 58 -13.06 16.72 -4.01
N ARG A 59 -11.78 16.45 -3.74
CA ARG A 59 -10.78 16.19 -4.79
C ARG A 59 -11.10 14.93 -5.61
N VAL A 60 -11.63 13.89 -4.97
CA VAL A 60 -12.10 12.68 -5.68
C VAL A 60 -13.27 13.01 -6.57
N LYS A 61 -14.26 13.75 -6.08
CA LYS A 61 -15.37 14.23 -6.90
C LYS A 61 -14.86 14.96 -8.15
N ASP A 62 -13.88 15.85 -8.01
CA ASP A 62 -13.35 16.60 -9.16
C ASP A 62 -12.67 15.67 -10.19
N LEU A 63 -11.90 14.68 -9.71
CA LEU A 63 -11.26 13.68 -10.56
C LEU A 63 -12.28 12.78 -11.30
N TYR A 64 -13.35 12.41 -10.60
CA TYR A 64 -14.42 11.53 -11.08
C TYR A 64 -15.67 12.30 -11.56
N SER A 65 -15.52 13.58 -11.89
CA SER A 65 -16.62 14.50 -12.26
C SER A 65 -17.43 14.10 -13.50
N LYS A 66 -16.95 13.12 -14.27
CA LYS A 66 -17.68 12.51 -15.41
C LYS A 66 -18.79 11.54 -14.99
N TYR A 67 -18.82 11.14 -13.72
CA TYR A 67 -19.81 10.22 -13.16
C TYR A 67 -20.96 10.98 -12.47
N ASP A 68 -22.08 10.28 -12.23
CA ASP A 68 -23.36 10.86 -11.79
C ASP A 68 -23.31 11.58 -10.42
N ALA A 69 -24.29 12.42 -10.12
CA ALA A 69 -24.45 13.14 -8.86
C ALA A 69 -24.47 12.23 -7.62
N SER A 70 -24.83 10.96 -7.78
CA SER A 70 -24.75 9.91 -6.75
C SER A 70 -23.33 9.73 -6.17
N VAL A 71 -22.29 10.06 -6.93
CA VAL A 71 -20.88 10.10 -6.47
C VAL A 71 -20.68 11.04 -5.30
N PHE A 72 -21.45 12.13 -5.20
CA PHE A 72 -21.32 13.09 -4.11
C PHE A 72 -21.70 12.49 -2.75
N VAL A 73 -22.82 11.76 -2.72
CA VAL A 73 -23.31 11.12 -1.49
C VAL A 73 -22.34 10.01 -1.07
N GLU A 74 -21.90 9.22 -2.04
CA GLU A 74 -20.98 8.12 -1.78
C GLU A 74 -19.60 8.58 -1.30
N THR A 75 -18.98 9.55 -1.97
CA THR A 75 -17.68 10.08 -1.57
C THR A 75 -17.71 10.74 -0.20
N ALA A 76 -18.81 11.40 0.17
CA ALA A 76 -19.01 11.95 1.51
C ALA A 76 -19.18 10.86 2.59
N HIS A 77 -19.93 9.78 2.27
CA HIS A 77 -20.06 8.63 3.17
C HIS A 77 -18.72 7.94 3.41
N ILE A 78 -17.94 7.73 2.34
CA ILE A 78 -16.59 7.15 2.45
C ILE A 78 -15.71 8.06 3.32
N ALA A 79 -15.73 9.39 3.13
CA ALA A 79 -14.94 10.30 3.96
C ALA A 79 -15.29 10.17 5.45
N LYS A 80 -16.57 10.14 5.80
CA LYS A 80 -17.00 9.96 7.20
C LYS A 80 -16.54 8.62 7.78
N PHE A 81 -16.63 7.56 6.97
CA PHE A 81 -16.14 6.24 7.36
C PHE A 81 -14.62 6.26 7.58
N LEU A 82 -13.86 6.81 6.63
CA LEU A 82 -12.41 6.92 6.71
C LEU A 82 -11.98 7.74 7.93
N SER A 83 -12.68 8.82 8.29
CA SER A 83 -12.35 9.59 9.50
C SER A 83 -12.38 8.72 10.77
N ARG A 84 -13.38 7.85 10.92
CA ARG A 84 -13.44 6.88 12.04
C ARG A 84 -12.26 5.91 12.00
N LEU A 85 -11.90 5.45 10.81
CA LEU A 85 -10.81 4.50 10.61
C LEU A 85 -9.45 5.11 10.93
N TYR A 86 -9.16 6.32 10.48
CA TYR A 86 -7.94 7.06 10.82
C TYR A 86 -7.86 7.38 12.31
N LEU A 87 -8.97 7.74 12.96
CA LEU A 87 -8.98 7.92 14.41
C LEU A 87 -8.60 6.65 15.16
N LYS A 88 -9.16 5.50 14.74
CA LYS A 88 -8.80 4.22 15.35
C LYS A 88 -7.36 3.80 15.04
N LEU A 89 -6.85 4.15 13.87
CA LEU A 89 -5.47 3.95 13.48
C LEU A 89 -4.51 4.77 14.36
N LEU A 90 -4.89 6.01 14.72
CA LEU A 90 -4.09 6.85 15.61
C LEU A 90 -4.07 6.33 17.04
N GLU A 91 -5.20 5.84 17.57
CA GLU A 91 -5.22 5.16 18.88
C GLU A 91 -4.21 4.01 18.90
N ALA A 92 -4.24 3.16 17.86
CA ALA A 92 -3.28 2.08 17.72
C ALA A 92 -1.83 2.58 17.60
N TYR A 93 -1.58 3.65 16.85
CA TYR A 93 -0.25 4.25 16.71
C TYR A 93 0.31 4.81 18.03
N SER A 94 -0.54 5.42 18.85
CA SER A 94 -0.17 5.96 20.17
C SER A 94 0.02 4.86 21.23
N ASP A 95 -0.80 3.81 21.18
CA ASP A 95 -0.77 2.73 22.17
C ASP A 95 0.35 1.71 21.92
N PHE A 96 0.77 1.54 20.65
CA PHE A 96 1.84 0.60 20.32
C PHE A 96 3.22 1.23 20.50
N LEU A 97 3.86 0.87 21.61
CA LEU A 97 5.32 0.92 21.69
C LEU A 97 5.89 -0.04 20.63
N PRO A 98 6.95 0.35 19.89
CA PRO A 98 7.64 -0.55 18.97
C PRO A 98 8.01 -1.86 19.67
N VAL A 99 8.09 -2.97 18.94
CA VAL A 99 8.45 -4.29 19.50
C VAL A 99 9.78 -4.23 20.27
N ALA A 100 10.68 -3.32 19.89
CA ALA A 100 11.94 -3.05 20.56
C ALA A 100 11.83 -2.23 21.87
N MET A 101 10.63 -1.82 22.31
CA MET A 101 10.42 -0.88 23.42
C MET A 101 9.40 -1.35 24.48
N ALA A 102 9.00 -2.62 24.52
CA ALA A 102 8.16 -3.17 25.60
C ALA A 102 9.02 -4.00 26.59
N PRO A 103 8.83 -3.88 27.93
CA PRO A 103 9.95 -3.59 28.84
C PRO A 103 10.20 -4.64 29.93
N GLU A 104 11.43 -4.71 30.45
CA GLU A 104 11.75 -4.69 31.90
C GLU A 104 13.28 -4.56 32.10
N GLY A 105 13.76 -3.33 32.38
CA GLY A 105 15.08 -3.12 32.99
C GLY A 105 16.31 -2.92 32.08
N GLU A 106 16.15 -2.88 30.75
CA GLU A 106 17.29 -2.76 29.84
C GLU A 106 17.80 -1.31 29.69
N SER A 107 19.12 -1.16 29.73
CA SER A 107 19.81 0.13 29.82
C SER A 107 19.86 0.82 28.45
N TRP A 108 19.94 2.15 28.45
CA TRP A 108 19.99 2.98 27.24
C TRP A 108 21.16 2.66 26.28
N GLU A 109 22.17 1.93 26.73
CA GLU A 109 23.33 1.51 25.93
C GLU A 109 22.98 0.35 24.98
N GLU A 110 21.92 -0.42 25.24
CA GLU A 110 21.45 -1.50 24.37
C GLU A 110 20.59 -0.98 23.18
N MET A 111 20.06 0.25 23.29
CA MET A 111 19.27 0.91 22.22
C MET A 111 20.11 1.37 21.02
N GLU A 112 21.41 1.60 21.18
CA GLU A 112 22.30 1.96 20.05
C GLU A 112 22.48 0.79 19.06
N ASN A 113 22.18 -0.44 19.48
CA ASN A 113 22.33 -1.65 18.66
C ASN A 113 21.05 -2.06 17.91
N ILE A 114 19.90 -1.41 18.18
CA ILE A 114 18.64 -1.71 17.50
C ILE A 114 18.57 -0.93 16.18
N SER A 115 18.36 -1.63 15.05
CA SER A 115 18.21 -0.95 13.75
C SER A 115 17.06 0.06 13.80
N LEU A 116 17.33 1.30 13.35
CA LEU A 116 16.36 2.40 13.31
C LEU A 116 15.06 1.99 12.61
N ASP A 117 15.16 1.16 11.57
CA ASP A 117 14.06 0.62 10.75
C ASP A 117 13.01 -0.12 11.59
N THR A 118 13.38 -0.57 12.79
CA THR A 118 12.50 -1.27 13.73
C THR A 118 11.63 -0.37 14.60
N TRP A 119 11.94 0.92 14.70
CA TRP A 119 11.23 1.87 15.56
C TRP A 119 9.87 2.28 15.00
N GLY A 120 9.67 2.13 13.70
CA GLY A 120 8.43 2.45 13.00
C GLY A 120 7.52 1.25 12.72
N ILE A 121 7.96 0.01 13.01
CA ILE A 121 7.24 -1.19 12.58
C ILE A 121 5.93 -1.33 13.37
N PRO A 122 4.77 -1.28 12.70
CA PRO A 122 3.52 -1.63 13.37
C PRO A 122 3.54 -3.12 13.69
N ASN A 123 3.10 -3.49 14.90
CA ASN A 123 2.72 -4.88 15.13
C ASN A 123 1.45 -5.15 14.32
N ILE A 124 1.61 -5.68 13.10
CA ILE A 124 0.52 -5.80 12.13
C ILE A 124 -0.62 -6.65 12.64
N VAL A 125 -0.32 -7.71 13.42
CA VAL A 125 -1.37 -8.54 14.01
C VAL A 125 -2.19 -7.73 15.02
N LYS A 126 -1.52 -6.97 15.91
CA LYS A 126 -2.23 -6.08 16.85
C LYS A 126 -2.97 -4.96 16.12
N LEU A 127 -2.39 -4.37 15.07
CA LEU A 127 -3.00 -3.32 14.27
C LEU A 127 -4.25 -3.82 13.53
N ALA A 128 -4.14 -4.93 12.83
CA ALA A 128 -5.26 -5.57 12.15
C ALA A 128 -6.38 -5.94 13.14
N ASN A 129 -6.03 -6.44 14.33
CA ASN A 129 -6.99 -6.72 15.39
C ASN A 129 -7.67 -5.45 15.94
N ALA A 130 -6.91 -4.38 16.16
CA ALA A 130 -7.44 -3.10 16.65
C ALA A 130 -8.42 -2.46 15.66
N LEU A 131 -8.17 -2.63 14.36
CA LEU A 131 -9.01 -2.11 13.28
C LEU A 131 -10.10 -3.08 12.81
N ARG A 132 -10.08 -4.35 13.26
CA ARG A 132 -10.86 -5.47 12.71
C ARG A 132 -12.32 -5.13 12.43
N THR A 133 -13.02 -4.57 13.42
CA THR A 133 -14.45 -4.26 13.27
C THR A 133 -14.71 -3.28 12.14
N LEU A 134 -13.90 -2.22 12.03
CA LEU A 134 -14.03 -1.24 10.96
C LEU A 134 -13.60 -1.83 9.62
N LEU A 135 -12.52 -2.62 9.58
CA LEU A 135 -12.07 -3.24 8.34
C LEU A 135 -13.09 -4.24 7.77
N LEU A 136 -13.82 -4.95 8.63
CA LEU A 136 -14.94 -5.80 8.21
C LEU A 136 -16.13 -4.97 7.69
N GLU A 137 -16.47 -3.86 8.36
CA GLU A 137 -17.51 -2.92 7.89
C GLU A 137 -17.15 -2.36 6.50
N LEU A 138 -15.89 -1.97 6.28
CA LEU A 138 -15.37 -1.50 5.00
C LEU A 138 -15.48 -2.57 3.91
N GLN A 139 -15.10 -3.81 4.23
CA GLN A 139 -15.22 -4.94 3.30
C GLN A 139 -16.66 -5.17 2.87
N GLN A 140 -17.59 -5.20 3.82
CA GLN A 140 -19.00 -5.43 3.55
C GLN A 140 -19.63 -4.30 2.72
N GLN A 141 -19.26 -3.06 2.98
CA GLN A 141 -19.85 -1.90 2.32
C GLN A 141 -19.26 -1.64 0.92
N TYR A 142 -17.95 -1.84 0.74
CA TYR A 142 -17.26 -1.33 -0.45
C TYR A 142 -16.51 -2.39 -1.28
N MET A 143 -16.15 -3.54 -0.70
CA MET A 143 -15.39 -4.57 -1.43
C MET A 143 -16.29 -5.71 -1.92
N LEU A 144 -17.12 -6.28 -1.05
CA LEU A 144 -17.99 -7.41 -1.39
C LEU A 144 -19.05 -7.09 -2.46
N PRO A 145 -19.66 -5.89 -2.52
CA PRO A 145 -20.66 -5.58 -3.53
C PRO A 145 -20.12 -5.51 -4.97
N LYS A 146 -18.79 -5.60 -5.16
CA LYS A 146 -18.11 -5.48 -6.47
C LYS A 146 -18.46 -4.19 -7.22
N ASN A 147 -18.77 -3.12 -6.49
CA ASN A 147 -18.87 -1.79 -7.07
C ASN A 147 -17.46 -1.22 -7.23
N TRP A 148 -16.85 -1.49 -8.39
CA TRP A 148 -15.50 -1.07 -8.72
C TRP A 148 -15.32 0.45 -8.73
N GLN A 149 -16.39 1.23 -8.96
CA GLN A 149 -16.35 2.68 -8.85
C GLN A 149 -16.17 3.12 -7.39
N SER A 150 -16.95 2.57 -6.48
CA SER A 150 -16.81 2.80 -5.04
C SER A 150 -15.42 2.46 -4.52
N LEU A 151 -14.86 1.34 -4.99
CA LEU A 151 -13.51 0.92 -4.63
C LEU A 151 -12.45 1.88 -5.19
N GLY A 152 -12.64 2.39 -6.42
CA GLY A 152 -11.81 3.44 -7.00
C GLY A 152 -11.87 4.76 -6.22
N PHE A 153 -13.06 5.16 -5.76
CA PHE A 153 -13.24 6.33 -4.89
C PHE A 153 -12.50 6.12 -3.56
N LEU A 154 -12.70 4.96 -2.92
CA LEU A 154 -12.11 4.62 -1.63
C LEU A 154 -10.59 4.63 -1.67
N THR A 155 -9.97 3.91 -2.62
CA THR A 155 -8.50 3.85 -2.77
C THR A 155 -7.90 5.21 -3.07
N THR A 156 -8.58 6.02 -3.91
CA THR A 156 -8.15 7.40 -4.20
C THR A 156 -8.29 8.31 -2.98
N GLN A 157 -9.40 8.22 -2.24
CA GLN A 157 -9.62 9.03 -1.03
C GLN A 157 -8.58 8.73 0.05
N ILE A 158 -8.24 7.46 0.26
CA ILE A 158 -7.18 7.06 1.21
C ILE A 158 -5.85 7.69 0.80
N ASN A 159 -5.48 7.62 -0.48
CA ASN A 159 -4.25 8.24 -0.99
C ASN A 159 -4.18 9.74 -0.72
N LEU A 160 -5.25 10.45 -1.08
CA LEU A 160 -5.32 11.90 -0.88
C LEU A 160 -5.34 12.26 0.59
N THR A 161 -6.05 11.49 1.43
CA THR A 161 -6.09 11.70 2.88
C THR A 161 -4.72 11.48 3.50
N ASN A 162 -4.01 10.40 3.16
CA ASN A 162 -2.63 10.15 3.59
C ASN A 162 -1.74 11.34 3.26
N SER A 163 -1.75 11.81 2.01
CA SER A 163 -0.94 12.95 1.57
C SER A 163 -1.26 14.23 2.35
N LEU A 164 -2.55 14.52 2.57
CA LEU A 164 -3.00 15.70 3.31
C LEU A 164 -2.64 15.64 4.80
N LEU A 165 -2.75 14.48 5.44
CA LEU A 165 -2.39 14.31 6.86
C LEU A 165 -0.87 14.40 7.07
N LEU A 166 -0.08 13.81 6.18
CA LEU A 166 1.39 13.86 6.27
C LEU A 166 1.93 15.29 6.17
N GLN A 167 1.27 16.17 5.40
CA GLN A 167 1.65 17.59 5.29
C GLN A 167 1.58 18.36 6.63
N ALA A 168 0.82 17.87 7.61
CA ALA A 168 0.71 18.48 8.93
C ALA A 168 1.83 18.04 9.90
N LEU A 169 2.73 17.15 9.48
CA LEU A 169 3.70 16.48 10.34
C LEU A 169 5.14 16.81 9.95
N THR A 170 6.04 16.74 10.93
CA THR A 170 7.48 16.85 10.69
C THR A 170 8.03 15.57 10.01
N PRO A 171 9.21 15.62 9.36
CA PRO A 171 9.78 14.44 8.69
C PRO A 171 9.95 13.22 9.61
N ALA A 172 10.35 13.43 10.88
CA ALA A 172 10.47 12.35 11.86
C ALA A 172 9.12 11.69 12.17
N GLU A 173 8.08 12.50 12.35
CA GLU A 173 6.72 12.01 12.60
C GLU A 173 6.15 11.29 11.37
N GLN A 174 6.37 11.85 10.18
CA GLN A 174 6.00 11.23 8.91
C GLN A 174 6.64 9.85 8.78
N ALA A 175 7.95 9.71 9.03
CA ALA A 175 8.65 8.44 8.90
C ALA A 175 8.08 7.34 9.82
N LEU A 176 7.62 7.71 11.02
CA LEU A 176 7.07 6.76 12.01
C LEU A 176 5.60 6.42 11.78
N ILE A 177 4.79 7.35 11.28
CA ILE A 177 3.35 7.13 11.06
C ILE A 177 3.04 6.56 9.66
N ASN A 178 3.90 6.82 8.67
CA ASN A 178 3.69 6.39 7.30
C ASN A 178 3.49 4.86 7.16
N PRO A 179 4.19 3.99 7.92
CA PRO A 179 3.88 2.55 7.96
C PRO A 179 2.41 2.21 8.28
N TYR A 180 1.77 2.97 9.17
CA TYR A 180 0.38 2.77 9.57
C TYR A 180 -0.58 3.23 8.46
N PHE A 181 -0.27 4.36 7.82
CA PHE A 181 -1.03 4.87 6.67
C PHE A 181 -0.90 3.95 5.46
N LYS A 182 0.30 3.42 5.21
CA LYS A 182 0.58 2.42 4.17
C LYS A 182 -0.16 1.12 4.45
N PHE A 183 -0.22 0.66 5.70
CA PHE A 183 -1.02 -0.52 6.07
C PHE A 183 -2.48 -0.36 5.66
N LEU A 184 -3.10 0.77 6.00
CA LEU A 184 -4.48 1.04 5.63
C LEU A 184 -4.67 1.09 4.10
N GLU A 185 -3.75 1.76 3.41
CA GLU A 185 -3.80 1.86 1.95
C GLU A 185 -3.69 0.50 1.26
N GLU A 186 -2.69 -0.29 1.63
CA GLU A 186 -2.49 -1.62 1.05
C GLU A 186 -3.57 -2.61 1.45
N TYR A 187 -4.18 -2.47 2.63
CA TYR A 187 -5.31 -3.30 3.03
C TYR A 187 -6.47 -3.17 2.03
N VAL A 188 -6.66 -1.98 1.46
CA VAL A 188 -7.74 -1.73 0.51
C VAL A 188 -7.33 -2.07 -0.92
N ALA A 189 -6.09 -1.76 -1.30
CA ALA A 189 -5.64 -1.93 -2.68
C ALA A 189 -5.17 -3.35 -3.01
N ILE A 190 -4.59 -4.07 -2.04
CA ILE A 190 -3.84 -5.31 -2.30
C ILE A 190 -4.54 -6.51 -1.63
N PRO A 191 -4.79 -7.62 -2.35
CA PRO A 191 -5.57 -8.76 -1.83
C PRO A 191 -4.74 -9.68 -0.90
N TRP A 192 -4.04 -9.10 0.08
CA TRP A 192 -3.16 -9.81 1.02
C TRP A 192 -3.86 -10.90 1.81
N GLN A 193 -5.11 -10.69 2.23
CA GLN A 193 -5.87 -11.70 2.95
C GLN A 193 -6.14 -12.93 2.11
N ARG A 194 -6.48 -12.74 0.83
CA ARG A 194 -6.72 -13.85 -0.10
C ARG A 194 -5.42 -14.60 -0.38
N LEU A 195 -4.31 -13.89 -0.55
CA LEU A 195 -3.00 -14.52 -0.68
C LEU A 195 -2.65 -15.37 0.56
N CYS A 196 -2.85 -14.83 1.77
CA CYS A 196 -2.63 -15.58 3.00
C CYS A 196 -3.53 -16.82 3.10
N LEU A 197 -4.79 -16.72 2.69
CA LEU A 197 -5.73 -17.86 2.66
C LEU A 197 -5.35 -18.90 1.60
N ALA A 198 -4.96 -18.47 0.39
CA ALA A 198 -4.50 -19.38 -0.66
C ALA A 198 -3.24 -20.14 -0.22
N ALA A 199 -2.34 -19.45 0.49
CA ALA A 199 -1.12 -20.04 1.03
C ALA A 199 -1.38 -21.14 2.09
N THR A 200 -2.52 -21.14 2.80
CA THR A 200 -2.81 -22.20 3.78
C THR A 200 -3.08 -23.56 3.14
N ASN A 201 -3.31 -23.61 1.82
CA ASN A 201 -3.56 -24.84 1.08
C ASN A 201 -2.26 -25.56 0.67
N TYR A 202 -1.09 -25.01 1.00
CA TYR A 202 0.20 -25.54 0.57
C TYR A 202 1.11 -25.85 1.77
N PRO A 203 1.87 -26.96 1.72
CA PRO A 203 2.98 -27.19 2.64
C PRO A 203 4.01 -26.07 2.54
N GLN A 204 4.59 -25.68 3.68
CA GLN A 204 5.56 -24.58 3.76
C GLN A 204 6.82 -24.84 2.94
N ASP A 205 7.23 -26.10 2.80
CA ASP A 205 8.38 -26.56 2.03
C ASP A 205 8.06 -26.86 0.55
N SER A 206 6.83 -26.62 0.10
CA SER A 206 6.47 -26.81 -1.29
C SER A 206 7.19 -25.83 -2.22
N ALA A 207 7.45 -26.26 -3.45
CA ALA A 207 8.04 -25.41 -4.49
C ALA A 207 7.22 -24.13 -4.72
N SER A 208 5.88 -24.23 -4.72
CA SER A 208 4.99 -23.09 -4.90
C SER A 208 5.13 -22.07 -3.78
N MET A 209 5.17 -22.51 -2.52
CA MET A 209 5.36 -21.61 -1.39
C MET A 209 6.75 -20.98 -1.40
N THR A 210 7.79 -21.75 -1.73
CA THR A 210 9.16 -21.22 -1.83
C THR A 210 9.26 -20.10 -2.86
N ILE A 211 8.64 -20.27 -4.04
CA ILE A 211 8.57 -19.25 -5.10
C ILE A 211 7.81 -18.01 -4.60
N VAL A 212 6.64 -18.20 -4.01
CA VAL A 212 5.81 -17.07 -3.54
C VAL A 212 6.53 -16.29 -2.45
N GLU A 213 7.10 -16.96 -1.45
CA GLU A 213 7.81 -16.28 -0.36
C GLU A 213 9.05 -15.52 -0.85
N SER A 214 9.85 -16.12 -1.74
CA SER A 214 11.01 -15.43 -2.32
C SER A 214 10.59 -14.22 -3.14
N MET A 215 9.55 -14.34 -3.97
CA MET A 215 9.12 -13.25 -4.84
C MET A 215 8.43 -12.12 -4.08
N LEU A 216 7.64 -12.42 -3.05
CA LEU A 216 7.04 -11.38 -2.21
C LEU A 216 8.09 -10.58 -1.43
N SER A 217 9.21 -11.21 -1.04
CA SER A 217 10.34 -10.51 -0.41
C SER A 217 11.03 -9.52 -1.36
N LEU A 218 10.94 -9.76 -2.67
CA LEU A 218 11.51 -8.92 -3.73
C LEU A 218 10.50 -7.94 -4.33
N ALA A 219 9.22 -8.01 -3.97
CA ALA A 219 8.14 -7.35 -4.70
C ALA A 219 8.35 -5.85 -4.89
N THR A 220 8.65 -5.12 -3.82
CA THR A 220 8.85 -3.66 -3.89
C THR A 220 10.11 -3.28 -4.67
N LYS A 221 11.17 -4.10 -4.61
CA LYS A 221 12.37 -3.91 -5.43
C LYS A 221 12.05 -4.09 -6.91
N ILE A 222 11.31 -5.13 -7.26
CA ILE A 222 10.82 -5.37 -8.63
C ILE A 222 9.98 -4.19 -9.12
N SER A 223 9.04 -3.72 -8.30
CA SER A 223 8.19 -2.56 -8.61
C SER A 223 9.01 -1.29 -8.87
N GLY A 224 10.06 -1.03 -8.10
CA GLY A 224 10.98 0.10 -8.33
C GLY A 224 11.69 -0.01 -9.68
N THR A 225 12.31 -1.16 -9.98
CA THR A 225 12.98 -1.40 -11.26
C THR A 225 12.03 -1.33 -12.46
N VAL A 226 10.80 -1.81 -12.31
CA VAL A 226 9.76 -1.73 -13.35
C VAL A 226 9.32 -0.28 -13.54
N TYR A 227 9.13 0.46 -12.46
CA TYR A 227 8.76 1.86 -12.50
C TYR A 227 9.80 2.71 -13.25
N GLU A 228 11.09 2.50 -13.01
CA GLU A 228 12.18 3.21 -13.72
C GLU A 228 12.09 3.00 -15.23
N LYS A 229 11.97 1.75 -15.69
CA LYS A 229 11.82 1.42 -17.11
C LYS A 229 10.54 1.99 -17.72
N TRP A 230 9.46 1.95 -16.95
CA TRP A 230 8.17 2.49 -17.36
C TRP A 230 8.20 4.03 -17.48
N TYR A 231 8.88 4.71 -16.54
CA TYR A 231 9.12 6.14 -16.59
C TYR A 231 9.96 6.55 -17.82
N GLU A 232 11.04 5.81 -18.11
CA GLU A 232 11.87 6.03 -19.30
C GLU A 232 11.08 5.86 -20.61
N ARG A 233 10.09 4.97 -20.64
CA ARG A 233 9.22 4.77 -21.79
C ARG A 233 8.24 5.92 -22.02
N PHE A 234 7.80 6.60 -20.94
CA PHE A 234 6.80 7.67 -20.97
C PHE A 234 7.26 8.97 -20.27
N PRO A 235 8.43 9.54 -20.62
CA PRO A 235 9.09 10.57 -19.81
C PRO A 235 8.34 11.92 -19.79
N THR A 236 7.48 12.16 -20.79
CA THR A 236 6.71 13.41 -20.93
C THR A 236 5.26 13.27 -20.47
N TYR A 237 4.84 12.10 -19.98
CA TYR A 237 3.46 11.89 -19.57
C TYR A 237 3.13 12.69 -18.30
N ASN A 238 1.97 13.34 -18.34
CA ASN A 238 1.43 14.11 -17.23
C ASN A 238 -0.02 13.69 -17.01
N SER A 239 -0.29 13.10 -15.84
CA SER A 239 -1.62 12.66 -15.45
C SER A 239 -2.45 13.85 -14.93
N ARG A 240 -3.72 13.62 -14.63
CA ARG A 240 -4.55 14.59 -13.89
C ARG A 240 -4.02 14.94 -12.50
N ARG A 241 -3.10 14.14 -11.95
CA ARG A 241 -2.46 14.37 -10.65
C ARG A 241 -1.06 14.98 -10.76
N GLY A 242 -0.53 15.18 -11.98
CA GLY A 242 0.82 15.69 -12.22
C GLY A 242 1.73 14.72 -12.98
N THR A 243 3.00 15.10 -13.03
CA THR A 243 4.08 14.41 -13.76
C THR A 243 4.53 13.15 -13.05
N LEU A 244 5.07 12.18 -13.80
CA LEU A 244 5.51 10.91 -13.22
C LEU A 244 6.62 11.07 -12.16
N ASN A 245 7.48 12.08 -12.25
CA ASN A 245 8.49 12.33 -11.22
C ASN A 245 7.95 12.88 -9.88
N HIS A 246 6.64 13.11 -9.75
CA HIS A 246 6.04 13.58 -8.50
C HIS A 246 6.02 12.44 -7.46
N PRO A 247 6.51 12.65 -6.21
CA PRO A 247 6.62 11.58 -5.21
C PRO A 247 5.33 10.80 -4.94
N GLY A 248 4.19 11.49 -4.89
CA GLY A 248 2.89 10.84 -4.70
C GLY A 248 2.43 9.98 -5.88
N ILE A 249 2.90 10.28 -7.10
CA ILE A 249 2.63 9.46 -8.29
C ILE A 249 3.55 8.24 -8.29
N ILE A 250 4.85 8.43 -8.00
CA ILE A 250 5.82 7.33 -7.82
C ILE A 250 5.28 6.31 -6.81
N HIS A 251 4.86 6.77 -5.62
CA HIS A 251 4.27 5.91 -4.59
C HIS A 251 3.05 5.13 -5.10
N SER A 252 2.12 5.81 -5.78
CA SER A 252 0.91 5.18 -6.32
C SER A 252 1.27 4.11 -7.37
N CYS A 253 2.21 4.39 -8.28
CA CYS A 253 2.63 3.46 -9.32
C CYS A 253 3.36 2.24 -8.75
N ILE A 254 4.29 2.44 -7.80
CA ILE A 254 4.98 1.33 -7.13
C ILE A 254 3.98 0.44 -6.40
N ARG A 255 3.01 1.02 -5.71
CA ARG A 255 1.94 0.26 -5.06
C ARG A 255 1.11 -0.52 -6.07
N ASP A 256 0.76 0.07 -7.22
CA ASP A 256 0.00 -0.63 -8.25
C ASP A 256 0.79 -1.81 -8.84
N PHE A 257 2.11 -1.68 -9.03
CA PHE A 257 2.95 -2.82 -9.42
C PHE A 257 3.03 -3.88 -8.31
N ASP A 258 3.11 -3.50 -7.04
CA ASP A 258 3.04 -4.44 -5.91
C ASP A 258 1.68 -5.15 -5.87
N MET A 259 0.58 -4.44 -6.14
CA MET A 259 -0.76 -5.01 -6.25
C MET A 259 -0.81 -6.08 -7.34
N PHE A 260 -0.33 -5.78 -8.55
CA PHE A 260 -0.29 -6.73 -9.68
C PHE A 260 0.50 -8.00 -9.32
N GLN A 261 1.63 -7.86 -8.62
CA GLN A 261 2.41 -9.00 -8.14
C GLN A 261 1.60 -9.88 -7.19
N VAL A 262 0.90 -9.30 -6.21
CA VAL A 262 0.09 -10.09 -5.27
C VAL A 262 -1.06 -10.80 -6.00
N TYR A 263 -1.70 -10.15 -6.98
CA TYR A 263 -2.71 -10.82 -7.82
C TYR A 263 -2.12 -12.01 -8.59
N LEU A 264 -0.92 -11.87 -9.16
CA LEU A 264 -0.23 -12.98 -9.82
C LEU A 264 -0.01 -14.15 -8.85
N TRP A 265 0.47 -13.88 -7.63
CA TRP A 265 0.76 -14.92 -6.64
C TRP A 265 -0.49 -15.60 -6.08
N VAL A 266 -1.60 -14.86 -5.92
CA VAL A 266 -2.90 -15.46 -5.62
C VAL A 266 -3.29 -16.43 -6.74
N CYS A 267 -3.20 -16.00 -8.00
CA CYS A 267 -3.58 -16.83 -9.14
C CYS A 267 -2.70 -18.08 -9.29
N PHE A 268 -1.40 -17.93 -9.03
CA PHE A 268 -0.44 -19.03 -9.02
C PHE A 268 -0.76 -20.08 -7.95
N LEU A 269 -1.12 -19.65 -6.74
CA LEU A 269 -1.53 -20.57 -5.66
C LEU A 269 -2.94 -21.12 -5.85
N GLU A 270 -3.86 -20.41 -6.50
CA GLU A 270 -5.21 -20.91 -6.74
C GLU A 270 -5.33 -21.72 -8.04
N GLY A 271 -4.28 -21.80 -8.83
CA GLY A 271 -4.27 -22.53 -10.10
C GLY A 271 -5.16 -21.89 -11.19
N ASN A 272 -5.58 -20.63 -11.03
CA ASN A 272 -6.51 -19.98 -11.95
C ASN A 272 -6.35 -18.45 -11.97
N LEU A 273 -6.65 -17.83 -13.11
CA LEU A 273 -6.56 -16.37 -13.32
C LEU A 273 -7.93 -15.65 -13.32
N SER A 274 -8.99 -16.36 -12.94
CA SER A 274 -10.34 -15.79 -12.93
C SER A 274 -10.42 -14.53 -12.07
N PHE A 275 -9.61 -14.47 -11.01
CA PHE A 275 -9.54 -13.33 -10.10
C PHE A 275 -9.02 -12.06 -10.77
N VAL A 276 -8.03 -12.16 -11.67
CA VAL A 276 -7.52 -11.00 -12.42
C VAL A 276 -8.59 -10.47 -13.38
N GLN A 277 -9.29 -11.36 -14.08
CA GLN A 277 -10.33 -10.98 -15.05
C GLN A 277 -11.57 -10.38 -14.38
N GLN A 278 -11.96 -10.93 -13.23
CA GLN A 278 -13.20 -10.55 -12.55
C GLN A 278 -13.05 -9.33 -11.63
N GLU A 279 -11.83 -9.04 -11.17
CA GLU A 279 -11.60 -8.01 -10.15
C GLU A 279 -10.53 -6.99 -10.57
N LEU A 280 -9.27 -7.42 -10.74
CA LEU A 280 -8.17 -6.48 -11.01
C LEU A 280 -8.41 -5.68 -12.29
N SER A 281 -8.76 -6.35 -13.38
CA SER A 281 -8.99 -5.68 -14.68
C SER A 281 -10.11 -4.64 -14.60
N PRO A 282 -11.34 -4.95 -14.13
CA PRO A 282 -12.40 -3.96 -14.01
C PRO A 282 -12.01 -2.75 -13.16
N ILE A 283 -11.28 -2.98 -12.06
CA ILE A 283 -10.75 -1.90 -11.21
C ILE A 283 -9.79 -1.01 -12.01
N CYS A 284 -8.82 -1.60 -12.71
CA CYS A 284 -7.85 -0.88 -13.53
C CYS A 284 -8.53 -0.04 -14.61
N ILE A 285 -9.50 -0.62 -15.33
CA ILE A 285 -10.24 0.11 -16.38
C ILE A 285 -10.89 1.36 -15.81
N ILE A 286 -11.59 1.25 -14.68
CA ILE A 286 -12.29 2.39 -14.08
C ILE A 286 -11.31 3.43 -13.57
N ILE A 287 -10.31 3.02 -12.79
CA ILE A 287 -9.38 3.95 -12.15
C ILE A 287 -8.50 4.63 -13.20
N PHE A 288 -7.86 3.87 -14.08
CA PHE A 288 -6.91 4.42 -15.05
C PHE A 288 -7.60 5.28 -16.11
N HIS A 289 -8.78 4.89 -16.59
CA HIS A 289 -9.57 5.75 -17.47
C HIS A 289 -9.93 7.08 -16.79
N THR A 290 -10.36 7.04 -15.52
CA THR A 290 -10.71 8.26 -14.77
C THR A 290 -9.50 9.19 -14.58
N LEU A 291 -8.34 8.61 -14.28
CA LEU A 291 -7.10 9.37 -14.09
C LEU A 291 -6.48 9.87 -15.42
N GLY A 292 -7.06 9.47 -16.55
CA GLY A 292 -6.55 9.83 -17.88
C GLY A 292 -5.25 9.12 -18.22
N ILE A 293 -5.03 7.92 -17.67
CA ILE A 293 -3.88 7.06 -17.97
C ILE A 293 -4.22 6.28 -19.24
N PRO A 294 -3.46 6.46 -20.34
CA PRO A 294 -3.62 5.68 -21.55
C PRO A 294 -3.46 4.20 -21.26
N TRP A 295 -4.34 3.36 -21.81
CA TRP A 295 -4.29 1.92 -21.58
C TRP A 295 -2.96 1.29 -22.04
N GLU A 296 -2.35 1.84 -23.10
CA GLU A 296 -1.01 1.47 -23.56
C GLU A 296 0.03 1.51 -22.42
N MET A 297 -0.04 2.51 -21.54
CA MET A 297 0.88 2.60 -20.40
C MET A 297 0.66 1.47 -19.39
N THR A 298 -0.59 1.09 -19.13
CA THR A 298 -0.93 -0.03 -18.26
C THR A 298 -0.47 -1.36 -18.85
N PHE A 299 -0.68 -1.54 -20.15
CA PHE A 299 -0.27 -2.74 -20.88
C PHE A 299 1.26 -2.89 -20.89
N GLU A 300 2.01 -1.84 -21.25
CA GLU A 300 3.47 -1.84 -21.23
C GLU A 300 4.03 -2.05 -19.81
N GLY A 301 3.41 -1.42 -18.80
CA GLY A 301 3.75 -1.66 -17.39
C GLY A 301 3.57 -3.12 -16.98
N THR A 302 2.51 -3.77 -17.47
CA THR A 302 2.26 -5.20 -17.23
C THR A 302 3.34 -6.07 -17.90
N ILE A 303 3.73 -5.75 -19.13
CA ILE A 303 4.81 -6.44 -19.85
C ILE A 303 6.12 -6.30 -19.07
N PHE A 304 6.51 -5.09 -18.68
CA PHE A 304 7.75 -4.87 -17.92
C PHE A 304 7.75 -5.62 -16.60
N LEU A 305 6.62 -5.61 -15.88
CA LEU A 305 6.48 -6.31 -14.61
C LEU A 305 6.63 -7.83 -14.78
N MET A 306 5.89 -8.44 -15.71
CA MET A 306 5.94 -9.89 -15.92
C MET A 306 7.35 -10.35 -16.35
N HIS A 307 8.02 -9.59 -17.21
CA HIS A 307 9.40 -9.90 -17.58
C HIS A 307 10.38 -9.76 -16.42
N GLU A 308 10.22 -8.73 -15.59
CA GLU A 308 11.09 -8.53 -14.43
C GLU A 308 10.90 -9.65 -13.40
N ILE A 309 9.66 -10.06 -13.12
CA ILE A 309 9.34 -11.23 -12.28
C ILE A 309 10.05 -12.47 -12.80
N LEU A 310 9.87 -12.78 -14.09
CA LEU A 310 10.50 -13.96 -14.68
C LEU A 310 12.01 -13.91 -14.58
N LYS A 311 12.66 -12.74 -14.69
CA LYS A 311 14.13 -12.64 -14.55
C LYS A 311 14.66 -13.07 -13.17
N GLN A 312 13.88 -12.87 -12.11
CA GLN A 312 14.27 -13.22 -10.75
C GLN A 312 14.15 -14.72 -10.43
N LEU A 313 13.53 -15.50 -11.33
CA LEU A 313 13.25 -16.91 -11.10
C LEU A 313 14.31 -17.83 -11.72
N GLU A 314 14.56 -18.96 -11.06
CA GLU A 314 15.36 -20.06 -11.61
C GLU A 314 14.67 -20.72 -12.81
N PRO A 315 15.40 -21.40 -13.73
CA PRO A 315 14.82 -21.98 -14.94
C PRO A 315 13.56 -22.84 -14.69
N TYR A 316 13.61 -23.75 -13.71
CA TYR A 316 12.46 -24.58 -13.36
C TYR A 316 11.27 -23.77 -12.80
N GLN A 317 11.55 -22.74 -12.00
CA GLN A 317 10.52 -21.87 -11.44
C GLN A 317 9.86 -21.02 -12.53
N LYS A 318 10.64 -20.56 -13.52
CA LYS A 318 10.12 -19.86 -14.70
C LYS A 318 9.08 -20.69 -15.43
N ASP A 319 9.32 -21.99 -15.61
CA ASP A 319 8.39 -22.85 -16.33
C ASP A 319 7.05 -23.02 -15.59
N LEU A 320 7.08 -23.03 -14.25
CA LEU A 320 5.87 -23.06 -13.42
C LEU A 320 5.07 -21.75 -13.47
N VAL A 321 5.76 -20.61 -13.50
CA VAL A 321 5.15 -19.28 -13.38
C VAL A 321 4.76 -18.69 -14.74
N ARG A 322 5.46 -19.07 -15.81
CA ARG A 322 5.27 -18.52 -17.17
C ARG A 322 3.83 -18.56 -17.68
N PRO A 323 3.04 -19.63 -17.49
CA PRO A 323 1.64 -19.65 -17.92
C PRO A 323 0.84 -18.49 -17.30
N TYR A 324 1.07 -18.20 -16.03
CA TYR A 324 0.35 -17.14 -15.31
C TYR A 324 0.77 -15.75 -15.78
N THR A 325 2.08 -15.54 -15.99
CA THR A 325 2.58 -14.25 -16.47
C THR A 325 2.13 -13.97 -17.90
N GLN A 326 2.12 -14.98 -18.78
CA GLN A 326 1.71 -14.81 -20.17
C GLN A 326 0.21 -14.49 -20.25
N GLU A 327 -0.61 -15.20 -19.47
CA GLU A 327 -2.04 -14.98 -19.48
C GLU A 327 -2.41 -13.64 -18.82
N MET A 328 -1.67 -13.19 -17.80
CA MET A 328 -1.83 -11.83 -17.27
C MET A 328 -1.56 -10.76 -18.35
N ILE A 329 -0.51 -10.92 -19.16
CA ILE A 329 -0.26 -10.04 -20.32
C ILE A 329 -1.43 -10.10 -21.31
N ASN A 330 -1.92 -11.29 -21.65
CA ASN A 330 -3.01 -11.48 -22.60
C ASN A 330 -4.30 -10.79 -22.14
N ILE A 331 -4.63 -10.92 -20.84
CA ILE A 331 -5.81 -10.28 -20.24
C ILE A 331 -5.75 -8.77 -20.43
N PHE A 332 -4.63 -8.13 -20.08
CA PHE A 332 -4.48 -6.68 -20.21
C PHE A 332 -4.31 -6.22 -21.66
N MET A 333 -3.79 -7.06 -22.55
CA MET A 333 -3.77 -6.79 -24.00
C MET A 333 -5.18 -6.75 -24.58
N ALA A 334 -6.04 -7.71 -24.22
CA ALA A 334 -7.38 -7.88 -24.79
C ALA A 334 -8.38 -6.79 -24.37
N MET A 335 -8.01 -5.95 -23.41
CA MET A 335 -8.85 -4.90 -22.82
C MET A 335 -8.58 -3.50 -23.40
N GLY A 336 -7.56 -3.38 -24.25
CA GLY A 336 -7.09 -2.13 -24.84
C GLY A 336 -7.78 -1.72 -26.12
#